data_AF-A0A150PXM2-F1
#
_entry.id   AF-A0A150PXM2-F1
#
_cell.length_a   1.000
_cell.length_b   1.000
_cell.length_c   1.000
_cell.angle_alpha   90.00
_cell.angle_beta   90.00
_cell.angle_gamma   90.00
#
_symmetry.space_group_name_H-M   'P 1'
#
loop_
_entity.id
_entity.type
_entity.pdbx_description
1 polymer ?
#
loop_
_entity_poly.entity_id
_entity_poly.type
_entity_poly.pdbx_seq_one_letter_code
_entity_poly.pdbx_strand_id
1 'polypeptide(L)'
;MKSGPYFFAWCDEADRVDAFGAALSALVKVEQYSMGAIMRPEAECHTTSVGEVVAKVRAHFGRTDAETYFVASLSYEHFVHCIMRCYTDESERLKPWGPIHMHPREIEDFTPMHMDLALGSGPRSVKAEAMLAWHMALEDIDDVLVRLCAPDVSGRVSTGGCTTAWTWLAPVAMCATYNADARYIVRDLALSWVSLHDEDKMSLIAGMSLEALHARVDAAPSGARVTMRDGSGRSTSLSRETVIKALATPPTALLEALEASAEAPDNAWRAAEPRAREIYERTLQSRESGEQVLSRVELTGDHVYFLVDHARFNVRRLPSGGVVLATHPYRTLWPLWADALCLLGMMS
;
A
#
# COMPACT_ATOMS: atom_id res chain seq x y z
N MET A 1 -3.36 -11.57 15.29
CA MET A 1 -2.52 -10.91 14.28
C MET A 1 -2.72 -9.43 14.48
N LYS A 2 -1.69 -8.61 14.72
CA LYS A 2 -1.78 -7.19 14.40
C LYS A 2 -0.43 -6.76 13.84
N SER A 3 -0.31 -6.93 12.54
CA SER A 3 0.77 -6.40 11.76
C SER A 3 0.07 -5.53 10.69
N GLY A 4 0.47 -4.27 10.61
CA GLY A 4 0.13 -3.30 9.56
C GLY A 4 -1.11 -2.43 9.81
N PRO A 5 -1.50 -1.58 8.85
CA PRO A 5 -0.81 -1.38 7.57
C PRO A 5 0.58 -0.75 7.75
N TYR A 6 1.57 -1.36 7.11
CA TYR A 6 2.93 -0.83 6.98
C TYR A 6 3.13 -0.29 5.58
N PHE A 7 3.58 0.95 5.50
CA PHE A 7 3.86 1.66 4.26
C PHE A 7 5.36 1.75 4.05
N PHE A 8 5.79 1.55 2.82
CA PHE A 8 7.18 1.52 2.43
C PHE A 8 7.42 2.48 1.27
N ALA A 9 8.55 3.17 1.30
CA ALA A 9 8.98 4.08 0.25
C ALA A 9 10.46 3.86 -0.04
N TRP A 10 10.79 3.69 -1.32
CA TRP A 10 12.17 3.50 -1.77
C TRP A 10 12.76 4.85 -2.21
N CYS A 11 14.00 5.08 -1.81
CA CYS A 11 14.82 6.21 -2.23
C CYS A 11 16.31 5.84 -2.14
N ASP A 12 17.12 6.55 -2.92
CA ASP A 12 18.57 6.45 -2.84
C ASP A 12 19.10 6.95 -1.49
N GLU A 13 20.23 6.38 -1.04
CA GLU A 13 20.83 6.76 0.25
C GLU A 13 21.16 8.26 0.32
N ALA A 14 21.67 8.82 -0.77
CA ALA A 14 22.04 10.23 -0.86
C ALA A 14 20.85 11.19 -0.64
N ASP A 15 19.65 10.77 -1.06
CA ASP A 15 18.43 11.57 -0.97
C ASP A 15 17.56 11.19 0.24
N ARG A 16 17.98 10.24 1.07
CA ARG A 16 17.10 9.55 2.01
C ARG A 16 16.49 10.47 3.07
N VAL A 17 17.29 11.36 3.65
CA VAL A 17 16.80 12.35 4.63
C VAL A 17 15.84 13.34 3.99
N ASP A 18 16.08 13.72 2.73
CA ASP A 18 15.25 14.67 2.01
C ASP A 18 13.93 14.03 1.55
N ALA A 19 13.97 12.78 1.08
CA ALA A 19 12.81 11.96 0.80
C ALA A 19 11.95 11.74 2.06
N PHE A 20 12.59 11.47 3.21
CA PHE A 20 11.90 11.34 4.50
C PHE A 20 11.22 12.65 4.90
N GLY A 21 11.91 13.78 4.76
CA GLY A 21 11.35 15.10 5.03
C GLY A 21 10.19 15.48 4.12
N ALA A 22 10.29 15.16 2.84
CA ALA A 22 9.20 15.35 1.88
C ALA A 22 7.98 14.48 2.21
N ALA A 23 8.18 13.20 2.52
CA ALA A 23 7.10 12.30 2.95
C ALA A 23 6.41 12.82 4.23
N LEU A 24 7.20 13.27 5.22
CA LEU A 24 6.65 13.84 6.45
C LEU A 24 5.81 15.10 6.17
N SER A 25 6.34 15.97 5.30
CA SER A 25 5.66 17.22 4.90
C SER A 25 4.34 16.95 4.15
N ALA A 26 4.29 15.89 3.33
CA ALA A 26 3.08 15.51 2.60
C ALA A 26 1.97 14.96 3.53
N LEU A 27 2.36 14.35 4.66
CA LEU A 27 1.43 13.70 5.59
C LEU A 27 0.97 14.61 6.74
N VAL A 28 1.82 15.53 7.20
CA VAL A 28 1.52 16.48 8.28
C VAL A 28 0.87 17.73 7.69
N LYS A 29 -0.44 17.91 7.90
CA LYS A 29 -1.17 19.12 7.46
C LYS A 29 -1.41 20.16 8.55
N VAL A 30 -1.39 19.75 9.82
CA VAL A 30 -1.82 20.61 10.93
C VAL A 30 -0.65 20.90 11.86
N GLU A 31 -0.15 22.15 11.82
CA GLU A 31 0.98 22.63 12.64
C GLU A 31 0.71 22.66 14.16
N GLN A 32 -0.48 22.27 14.59
CA GLN A 32 -0.89 22.28 16.01
C GLN A 32 -0.40 21.05 16.76
N TYR A 33 -0.11 19.93 16.08
CA TYR A 33 0.32 18.70 16.72
C TYR A 33 1.85 18.64 16.81
N SER A 34 2.35 18.31 17.99
CA SER A 34 3.78 18.08 18.20
C SER A 34 4.21 16.77 17.52
N MET A 35 5.34 16.85 16.84
CA MET A 35 6.12 15.74 16.32
C MET A 35 7.32 15.48 17.23
N GLY A 36 7.63 14.22 17.46
CA GLY A 36 8.83 13.79 18.19
C GLY A 36 9.77 13.07 17.26
N ALA A 37 11.05 13.44 17.20
CA ALA A 37 12.07 12.70 16.47
C ALA A 37 13.06 12.07 17.45
N ILE A 38 13.36 10.79 17.25
CA ILE A 38 14.23 9.98 18.10
C ILE A 38 15.32 9.35 17.22
N MET A 39 16.58 9.54 17.63
CA MET A 39 17.78 8.98 17.02
C MET A 39 18.64 8.41 18.16
N ARG A 40 18.26 7.24 18.68
CA ARG A 40 18.91 6.69 19.90
C ARG A 40 20.35 6.24 19.62
N PRO A 41 21.24 6.33 20.62
CA PRO A 41 21.10 7.01 21.92
C PRO A 41 21.40 8.52 21.87
N GLU A 42 21.57 9.08 20.68
CA GLU A 42 22.33 10.31 20.46
C GLU A 42 21.50 11.58 20.55
N ALA A 43 20.23 11.52 20.15
CA ALA A 43 19.39 12.70 20.04
C ALA A 43 17.89 12.40 20.14
N GLU A 44 17.18 13.38 20.67
CA GLU A 44 15.72 13.47 20.64
C GLU A 44 15.32 14.94 20.47
N CYS A 45 14.21 15.21 19.78
CA CYS A 45 13.56 16.52 19.79
C CYS A 45 12.03 16.38 19.73
N HIS A 46 11.33 17.39 20.27
CA HIS A 46 9.88 17.56 20.13
C HIS A 46 9.62 18.96 19.58
N THR A 47 8.89 19.06 18.48
CA THR A 47 8.64 20.32 17.76
C THR A 47 7.33 20.23 16.98
N THR A 48 6.79 21.36 16.53
CA THR A 48 5.67 21.39 15.56
C THR A 48 6.16 21.61 14.12
N SER A 49 7.47 21.82 13.92
CA SER A 49 8.06 22.13 12.61
C SER A 49 8.69 20.91 11.95
N VAL A 50 8.23 20.57 10.74
CA VAL A 50 8.84 19.50 9.93
C VAL A 50 10.30 19.85 9.60
N GLY A 51 10.59 21.12 9.33
CA GLY A 51 11.95 21.59 9.04
C GLY A 51 12.92 21.36 10.19
N GLU A 52 12.47 21.56 11.44
CA GLU A 52 13.30 21.30 12.63
C GLU A 52 13.55 19.80 12.83
N VAL A 53 12.53 18.96 12.63
CA VAL A 53 12.69 17.48 12.63
C VAL A 53 13.71 17.06 11.59
N VAL A 54 13.57 17.51 10.35
CA VAL A 54 14.46 17.13 9.25
C VAL A 54 15.89 17.64 9.48
N ALA A 55 16.06 18.87 9.98
CA ALA A 55 17.37 19.40 10.33
C ALA A 55 18.03 18.56 11.43
N LYS A 56 17.26 18.11 12.43
CA LYS A 56 17.75 17.24 13.48
C LYS A 56 18.15 15.87 12.93
N VAL A 57 17.29 15.24 12.14
CA VAL A 57 17.60 13.97 11.46
C VAL A 57 18.87 14.11 10.63
N ARG A 58 18.97 15.14 9.79
CA ARG A 58 20.15 15.38 8.94
C ARG A 58 21.45 15.52 9.73
N ALA A 59 21.41 16.10 10.92
CA ALA A 59 22.61 16.27 11.77
C ALA A 59 23.14 14.97 12.38
N HIS A 60 22.30 13.93 12.48
CA HIS A 60 22.63 12.67 13.16
C HIS A 60 22.55 11.43 12.24
N PHE A 61 21.90 11.55 11.08
CA PHE A 61 21.74 10.46 10.12
C PHE A 61 23.10 9.95 9.62
N GLY A 62 23.21 8.63 9.46
CA GLY A 62 24.46 7.94 9.12
C GLY A 62 25.26 7.42 10.32
N ARG A 63 24.91 7.84 11.54
CA ARG A 63 25.40 7.21 12.79
C ARG A 63 24.37 6.28 13.42
N THR A 64 23.10 6.67 13.26
CA THR A 64 21.95 5.93 13.75
C THR A 64 20.76 6.16 12.81
N ASP A 65 19.78 5.28 12.90
CA ASP A 65 18.50 5.43 12.21
C ASP A 65 17.66 6.53 12.87
N ALA A 66 16.70 7.06 12.13
CA ALA A 66 15.77 8.05 12.66
C ALA A 66 14.35 7.48 12.75
N GLU A 67 13.64 7.86 13.80
CA GLU A 67 12.24 7.55 14.04
C GLU A 67 11.49 8.83 14.38
N THR A 68 10.39 9.11 13.69
CA THR A 68 9.52 10.27 13.96
C THR A 68 8.12 9.80 14.30
N TYR A 69 7.60 10.32 15.40
CA TYR A 69 6.21 10.22 15.85
C TYR A 69 5.48 11.49 15.41
N PHE A 70 4.33 11.34 14.75
CA PHE A 70 3.55 12.48 14.26
C PHE A 70 2.07 12.13 14.15
N VAL A 71 1.24 13.14 13.89
CA VAL A 71 -0.17 12.98 13.56
C VAL A 71 -0.34 13.24 12.07
N ALA A 72 -0.71 12.21 11.32
CA ALA A 72 -1.13 12.34 9.94
C ALA A 72 -2.58 12.85 9.89
N SER A 73 -2.87 13.73 8.94
CA SER A 73 -4.24 14.15 8.64
C SER A 73 -4.65 13.51 7.32
N LEU A 74 -5.51 12.51 7.40
CA LEU A 74 -6.00 11.72 6.28
C LEU A 74 -7.26 12.37 5.67
N SER A 75 -7.94 11.65 4.78
CA SER A 75 -9.26 12.01 4.26
C SER A 75 -10.25 12.36 5.39
N TYR A 76 -11.21 13.26 5.12
CA TYR A 76 -12.27 13.67 6.06
C TYR A 76 -11.79 14.24 7.41
N GLU A 77 -10.58 14.79 7.49
CA GLU A 77 -9.99 15.30 8.74
C GLU A 77 -9.81 14.21 9.81
N HIS A 78 -9.73 12.94 9.40
CA HIS A 78 -9.35 11.85 10.29
C HIS A 78 -7.87 12.01 10.68
N PHE A 79 -7.59 12.02 11.98
CA PHE A 79 -6.24 12.15 12.53
C PHE A 79 -5.72 10.78 12.98
N VAL A 80 -4.57 10.39 12.44
CA VAL A 80 -3.94 9.10 12.74
C VAL A 80 -2.56 9.32 13.33
N HIS A 81 -2.28 8.68 14.46
CA HIS A 81 -0.95 8.70 15.05
C HIS A 81 -0.04 7.74 14.28
N CYS A 82 1.01 8.27 13.67
CA CYS A 82 1.94 7.52 12.85
C CYS A 82 3.35 7.53 13.43
N ILE A 83 4.07 6.47 13.12
CA ILE A 83 5.51 6.33 13.32
C ILE A 83 6.11 6.17 11.93
N MET A 84 7.07 7.04 11.56
CA MET A 84 7.84 6.90 10.34
C MET A 84 9.32 6.78 10.68
N ARG A 85 10.00 5.83 10.03
CA ARG A 85 11.39 5.50 10.24
C ARG A 85 12.19 5.70 8.97
N CYS A 86 13.44 6.09 9.16
CA CYS A 86 14.44 6.32 8.12
C CYS A 86 15.67 5.49 8.49
N TYR A 87 16.00 4.50 7.67
CA TYR A 87 17.12 3.59 7.96
C TYR A 87 18.35 3.95 7.16
N THR A 88 19.52 3.89 7.79
CA THR A 88 20.81 3.98 7.10
C THR A 88 21.03 2.76 6.20
N ASP A 89 21.93 2.85 5.20
CA ASP A 89 22.28 1.69 4.37
C ASP A 89 22.86 0.54 5.18
N GLU A 90 23.66 0.87 6.20
CA GLU A 90 24.21 -0.14 7.12
C GLU A 90 23.08 -0.90 7.81
N SER A 91 22.10 -0.18 8.39
CA SER A 91 20.94 -0.80 9.02
C SER A 91 20.10 -1.61 8.03
N GLU A 92 19.85 -1.10 6.83
CA GLU A 92 19.08 -1.84 5.81
C GLU A 92 19.77 -3.14 5.39
N ARG A 93 21.10 -3.14 5.26
CA ARG A 93 21.86 -4.36 4.96
C ARG A 93 21.78 -5.39 6.09
N LEU A 94 21.71 -4.94 7.34
CA LEU A 94 21.58 -5.81 8.51
C LEU A 94 20.13 -6.30 8.72
N LYS A 95 19.16 -5.40 8.50
CA LYS A 95 17.73 -5.60 8.73
C LYS A 95 16.94 -4.89 7.63
N PRO A 96 16.67 -5.58 6.51
CA PRO A 96 16.06 -4.98 5.33
C PRO A 96 14.57 -4.72 5.55
N TRP A 97 14.24 -3.54 6.07
CA TRP A 97 12.86 -3.15 6.38
C TRP A 97 12.32 -2.14 5.36
N GLY A 98 13.18 -1.50 4.58
CA GLY A 98 12.81 -0.45 3.63
C GLY A 98 13.43 0.88 4.05
N PRO A 99 14.11 1.63 3.15
CA PRO A 99 14.82 2.85 3.50
C PRO A 99 13.94 3.89 4.21
N ILE A 100 12.66 3.98 3.81
CA ILE A 100 11.61 4.69 4.56
C ILE A 100 10.46 3.73 4.83
N HIS A 101 10.00 3.72 6.08
CA HIS A 101 8.98 2.81 6.58
C HIS A 101 8.04 3.54 7.54
N MET A 102 6.72 3.46 7.33
CA MET A 102 5.72 4.10 8.17
C MET A 102 4.66 3.10 8.62
N HIS A 103 4.13 3.27 9.83
CA HIS A 103 2.93 2.55 10.28
C HIS A 103 2.13 3.39 11.28
N PRO A 104 0.82 3.11 11.43
CA PRO A 104 0.06 3.70 12.51
C PRO A 104 0.54 3.16 13.85
N ARG A 105 0.22 3.88 14.91
CA ARG A 105 0.36 3.38 16.28
C ARG A 105 -0.62 2.24 16.53
N GLU A 106 -1.87 2.39 16.06
CA GLU A 106 -2.92 1.39 16.17
C GLU A 106 -3.43 0.99 14.77
N ILE A 107 -3.51 -0.31 14.48
CA ILE A 107 -4.01 -0.82 13.17
C ILE A 107 -5.45 -0.38 12.88
N GLU A 108 -6.24 -0.19 13.93
CA GLU A 108 -7.61 0.30 13.85
C GLU A 108 -7.74 1.67 13.17
N ASP A 109 -6.67 2.47 13.18
CA ASP A 109 -6.68 3.82 12.61
C ASP A 109 -6.80 3.79 11.07
N PHE A 110 -6.46 2.67 10.43
CA PHE A 110 -6.61 2.48 8.97
C PHE A 110 -7.56 1.33 8.61
N THR A 111 -7.74 0.37 9.51
CA THR A 111 -8.63 -0.77 9.31
C THR A 111 -9.57 -0.89 10.51
N PRO A 112 -10.72 -0.19 10.49
CA PRO A 112 -11.58 -0.13 11.66
C PRO A 112 -12.12 -1.53 11.98
N MET A 113 -11.86 -2.02 13.19
CA MET A 113 -12.36 -3.32 13.66
C MET A 113 -13.87 -3.30 13.94
N HIS A 114 -14.49 -2.12 13.92
CA HIS A 114 -15.92 -1.93 14.04
C HIS A 114 -16.39 -0.72 13.22
N MET A 115 -17.64 -0.73 12.80
CA MET A 115 -18.29 0.38 12.11
C MET A 115 -19.60 0.73 12.80
N ASP A 116 -19.94 2.01 12.90
CA ASP A 116 -21.24 2.45 13.37
C ASP A 116 -22.17 2.67 12.18
N LEU A 117 -23.12 1.75 12.00
CA LEU A 117 -23.95 1.64 10.80
C LEU A 117 -25.44 1.70 11.13
N ALA A 118 -26.21 2.39 10.28
CA ALA A 118 -27.67 2.38 10.31
C ALA A 118 -28.22 1.17 9.55
N LEU A 119 -28.27 0.01 10.21
CA LEU A 119 -28.68 -1.27 9.60
C LEU A 119 -30.16 -1.31 9.17
N GLY A 120 -31.00 -0.48 9.80
CA GLY A 120 -32.45 -0.48 9.63
C GLY A 120 -33.11 -1.75 10.19
N SER A 121 -34.33 -2.04 9.73
CA SER A 121 -35.11 -3.24 10.11
C SER A 121 -34.79 -4.48 9.26
N GLY A 122 -33.88 -4.36 8.29
CA GLY A 122 -33.48 -5.47 7.42
C GLY A 122 -32.50 -6.44 8.10
N PRO A 123 -32.32 -7.65 7.55
CA PRO A 123 -31.32 -8.58 8.07
C PRO A 123 -29.90 -8.02 7.94
N ARG A 124 -29.03 -8.46 8.84
CA ARG A 124 -27.58 -8.24 8.73
C ARG A 124 -27.04 -8.87 7.45
N SER A 125 -26.00 -8.27 6.90
CA SER A 125 -25.36 -8.75 5.68
C SER A 125 -23.86 -8.58 5.79
N VAL A 126 -23.17 -9.66 6.16
CA VAL A 126 -21.70 -9.71 6.28
C VAL A 126 -21.02 -9.17 5.02
N LYS A 127 -21.54 -9.52 3.84
CA LYS A 127 -20.97 -9.09 2.56
C LYS A 127 -21.11 -7.59 2.35
N ALA A 128 -22.28 -7.02 2.67
CA ALA A 128 -22.50 -5.58 2.55
C ALA A 128 -21.66 -4.81 3.59
N GLU A 129 -21.61 -5.30 4.82
CA GLU A 129 -20.80 -4.74 5.90
C GLU A 129 -19.30 -4.79 5.54
N ALA A 130 -18.82 -5.89 4.95
CA ALA A 130 -17.45 -6.02 4.46
C ALA A 130 -17.14 -5.03 3.33
N MET A 131 -18.08 -4.80 2.39
CA MET A 131 -17.91 -3.77 1.36
C MET A 131 -17.77 -2.37 1.94
N LEU A 132 -18.52 -2.03 2.99
CA LEU A 132 -18.39 -0.74 3.67
C LEU A 132 -17.03 -0.60 4.37
N ALA A 133 -16.56 -1.66 5.03
CA ALA A 133 -15.22 -1.68 5.62
C ALA A 133 -14.12 -1.50 4.56
N TRP A 134 -14.31 -2.07 3.36
CA TRP A 134 -13.41 -1.84 2.24
C TRP A 134 -13.32 -0.38 1.83
N HIS A 135 -14.45 0.31 1.69
CA HIS A 135 -14.47 1.73 1.34
C HIS A 135 -13.69 2.57 2.38
N MET A 136 -13.97 2.35 3.67
CA MET A 136 -13.31 3.08 4.76
C MET A 136 -11.79 2.86 4.76
N ALA A 137 -11.34 1.60 4.63
CA ALA A 137 -9.91 1.30 4.67
C ALA A 137 -9.17 1.80 3.42
N LEU A 138 -9.78 1.67 2.24
CA LEU A 138 -9.13 2.01 0.98
C LEU A 138 -8.94 3.52 0.83
N GLU A 139 -9.90 4.35 1.26
CA GLU A 139 -9.78 5.81 1.17
C GLU A 139 -8.55 6.33 1.90
N ASP A 140 -8.35 5.92 3.16
CA ASP A 140 -7.24 6.34 4.00
C ASP A 140 -5.89 5.78 3.50
N ILE A 141 -5.88 4.54 3.01
CA ILE A 141 -4.68 3.93 2.41
C ILE A 141 -4.31 4.62 1.09
N ASP A 142 -5.28 4.89 0.22
CA ASP A 142 -5.05 5.58 -1.06
C ASP A 142 -4.52 6.99 -0.82
N ASP A 143 -5.08 7.75 0.13
CA ASP A 143 -4.59 9.09 0.48
C ASP A 143 -3.13 9.08 0.93
N VAL A 144 -2.73 8.13 1.78
CA VAL A 144 -1.32 7.97 2.19
C VAL A 144 -0.45 7.59 0.99
N LEU A 145 -0.84 6.60 0.20
CA LEU A 145 -0.03 6.13 -0.94
C LEU A 145 0.16 7.23 -1.99
N VAL A 146 -0.89 8.01 -2.29
CA VAL A 146 -0.83 9.14 -3.21
C VAL A 146 0.15 10.20 -2.71
N ARG A 147 0.14 10.51 -1.40
CA ARG A 147 1.06 11.49 -0.80
C ARG A 147 2.50 11.00 -0.72
N LEU A 148 2.72 9.69 -0.57
CA LEU A 148 4.05 9.08 -0.62
C LEU A 148 4.55 8.89 -2.06
N CYS A 149 3.65 8.82 -3.04
CA CYS A 149 3.99 8.67 -4.45
C CYS A 149 4.39 10.02 -5.05
N ALA A 150 5.71 10.25 -5.17
CA ALA A 150 6.28 11.55 -5.54
C ALA A 150 5.82 12.67 -4.58
N PRO A 151 6.28 12.65 -3.31
CA PRO A 151 5.84 13.59 -2.27
C PRO A 151 6.24 15.04 -2.59
N ASP A 152 7.09 15.24 -3.59
CA ASP A 152 7.49 16.51 -4.14
C ASP A 152 7.85 16.37 -5.64
N VAL A 153 8.22 17.49 -6.26
CA VAL A 153 8.55 17.56 -7.70
C VAL A 153 9.90 16.94 -8.07
N SER A 154 10.72 16.52 -7.11
CA SER A 154 12.09 16.06 -7.37
C SER A 154 12.20 14.56 -7.62
N GLY A 155 11.15 13.78 -7.35
CA GLY A 155 11.12 12.35 -7.70
C GLY A 155 12.00 11.46 -6.81
N ARG A 156 12.39 11.94 -5.62
CA ARG A 156 13.26 11.21 -4.65
C ARG A 156 12.69 9.86 -4.22
N VAL A 157 11.36 9.77 -4.19
CA VAL A 157 10.63 8.54 -3.88
C VAL A 157 10.01 8.03 -5.17
N SER A 158 10.56 6.93 -5.69
CA SER A 158 10.19 6.42 -7.01
C SER A 158 9.15 5.31 -6.95
N THR A 159 9.14 4.51 -5.88
CA THR A 159 8.24 3.37 -5.71
C THR A 159 8.06 3.03 -4.24
N GLY A 160 7.02 2.26 -3.94
CA GLY A 160 6.66 1.89 -2.59
C GLY A 160 5.39 1.05 -2.56
N GLY A 161 4.83 0.89 -1.38
CA GLY A 161 3.55 0.20 -1.23
C GLY A 161 3.10 0.04 0.21
N CYS A 162 2.02 -0.71 0.39
CA CYS A 162 1.45 -1.04 1.68
C CYS A 162 1.24 -2.55 1.83
N THR A 163 1.51 -3.10 3.01
CA THR A 163 1.18 -4.49 3.37
C THR A 163 0.84 -4.61 4.85
N THR A 164 0.19 -5.71 5.23
CA THR A 164 0.01 -6.09 6.64
C THR A 164 1.25 -6.74 7.24
N ALA A 165 2.22 -7.16 6.43
CA ALA A 165 3.48 -7.70 6.96
C ALA A 165 4.42 -6.58 7.42
N TRP A 166 5.14 -6.81 8.53
CA TRP A 166 6.18 -5.88 9.03
C TRP A 166 7.29 -5.66 8.01
N THR A 167 7.55 -6.64 7.15
CA THR A 167 8.59 -6.59 6.13
C THR A 167 8.02 -6.17 4.77
N TRP A 168 8.82 -5.47 3.99
CA TRP A 168 8.52 -5.18 2.59
C TRP A 168 8.39 -6.49 1.79
N LEU A 169 7.19 -6.83 1.35
CA LEU A 169 6.91 -8.01 0.54
C LEU A 169 7.09 -7.74 -0.96
N ALA A 170 7.16 -8.81 -1.77
CA ALA A 170 7.08 -8.69 -3.21
C ALA A 170 5.85 -7.86 -3.63
N PRO A 171 5.95 -6.91 -4.57
CA PRO A 171 4.87 -6.01 -4.96
C PRO A 171 3.52 -6.70 -5.19
N VAL A 172 3.50 -7.85 -5.88
CA VAL A 172 2.25 -8.58 -6.13
C VAL A 172 1.66 -9.26 -4.88
N ALA A 173 2.47 -9.48 -3.83
CA ALA A 173 2.03 -10.02 -2.54
C ALA A 173 1.63 -8.92 -1.53
N MET A 174 1.84 -7.65 -1.87
CA MET A 174 1.38 -6.51 -1.08
C MET A 174 -0.11 -6.23 -1.35
N CYS A 175 -0.76 -5.46 -0.48
CA CYS A 175 -2.15 -5.01 -0.72
C CYS A 175 -2.21 -3.73 -1.55
N ALA A 176 -1.10 -2.99 -1.62
CA ALA A 176 -0.99 -1.83 -2.49
C ALA A 176 0.46 -1.55 -2.90
N THR A 177 0.64 -0.95 -4.06
CA THR A 177 1.91 -0.45 -4.59
C THR A 177 1.71 0.90 -5.25
N TYR A 178 2.77 1.67 -5.37
CA TYR A 178 2.77 2.86 -6.20
C TYR A 178 4.08 3.00 -6.96
N ASN A 179 4.00 3.63 -8.13
CA ASN A 179 5.14 3.99 -8.94
C ASN A 179 4.98 5.46 -9.34
N ALA A 180 6.01 6.28 -9.06
CA ALA A 180 6.02 7.71 -9.38
C ALA A 180 5.91 7.99 -10.89
N ASP A 181 6.20 6.99 -11.72
CA ASP A 181 6.04 7.01 -13.17
C ASP A 181 5.43 5.69 -13.64
N ALA A 182 4.22 5.79 -14.22
CA ALA A 182 3.44 4.64 -14.68
C ALA A 182 4.14 3.81 -15.77
N ARG A 183 5.15 4.36 -16.47
CA ARG A 183 5.96 3.60 -17.43
C ARG A 183 6.71 2.44 -16.79
N TYR A 184 6.97 2.52 -15.49
CA TYR A 184 7.66 1.48 -14.74
C TYR A 184 6.72 0.50 -14.05
N ILE A 185 5.41 0.50 -14.30
CA ILE A 185 4.48 -0.40 -13.58
C ILE A 185 4.84 -1.90 -13.71
N VAL A 186 5.42 -2.31 -14.85
CA VAL A 186 5.90 -3.69 -15.08
C VAL A 186 7.05 -4.09 -14.13
N ARG A 187 7.72 -3.10 -13.54
CA ARG A 187 8.72 -3.29 -12.48
C ARG A 187 8.15 -4.13 -11.35
N ASP A 188 6.92 -3.85 -10.91
CA ASP A 188 6.31 -4.57 -9.79
C ASP A 188 6.30 -6.08 -10.04
N LEU A 189 5.98 -6.48 -11.27
CA LEU A 189 5.97 -7.88 -11.68
C LEU A 189 7.38 -8.48 -11.75
N ALA A 190 8.32 -7.79 -12.40
CA ALA A 190 9.70 -8.26 -12.54
C ALA A 190 10.43 -8.35 -11.20
N LEU A 191 10.27 -7.33 -10.35
CA LEU A 191 10.83 -7.26 -9.01
C LEU A 191 10.25 -8.35 -8.09
N SER A 192 8.94 -8.60 -8.18
CA SER A 192 8.30 -9.72 -7.48
C SER A 192 8.89 -11.05 -7.90
N TRP A 193 9.06 -11.27 -9.21
CA TRP A 193 9.63 -12.50 -9.74
C TRP A 193 11.06 -12.71 -9.26
N VAL A 194 11.92 -11.69 -9.38
CA VAL A 194 13.32 -11.74 -8.95
C VAL A 194 13.43 -11.99 -7.44
N SER A 195 12.68 -11.27 -6.61
CA SER A 195 12.69 -11.47 -5.15
C SER A 195 12.32 -12.90 -4.77
N LEU A 196 11.32 -13.48 -5.43
CA LEU A 196 10.85 -14.83 -5.11
C LEU A 196 11.74 -15.92 -5.70
N HIS A 197 12.34 -15.69 -6.87
CA HIS A 197 13.21 -16.66 -7.53
C HIS A 197 14.59 -16.72 -6.87
N ASP A 198 15.17 -15.55 -6.60
CA ASP A 198 16.53 -15.43 -6.06
C ASP A 198 16.53 -15.35 -4.51
N GLU A 199 15.35 -15.39 -3.88
CA GLU A 199 15.13 -15.24 -2.43
C GLU A 199 15.65 -13.91 -1.85
N ASP A 200 15.80 -12.90 -2.72
CA ASP A 200 16.29 -11.58 -2.37
C ASP A 200 15.28 -10.80 -1.51
N LYS A 201 15.84 -10.02 -0.58
CA LYS A 201 15.05 -9.11 0.27
C LYS A 201 14.66 -7.87 -0.51
N MET A 202 13.37 -7.59 -0.53
CA MET A 202 12.78 -6.52 -1.34
C MET A 202 13.43 -5.15 -1.16
N SER A 203 13.68 -4.71 0.07
CA SER A 203 14.25 -3.37 0.28
C SER A 203 15.65 -3.21 -0.32
N LEU A 204 16.41 -4.30 -0.46
CA LEU A 204 17.76 -4.28 -1.03
C LEU A 204 17.76 -4.22 -2.56
N ILE A 205 16.69 -4.68 -3.20
CA ILE A 205 16.59 -4.75 -4.67
C ILE A 205 15.55 -3.78 -5.25
N ALA A 206 14.77 -3.11 -4.39
CA ALA A 206 13.72 -2.16 -4.79
C ALA A 206 14.24 -0.98 -5.62
N GLY A 207 15.56 -0.72 -5.62
CA GLY A 207 16.24 0.30 -6.42
C GLY A 207 16.83 -0.15 -7.76
N MET A 208 16.85 -1.45 -8.08
CA MET A 208 17.49 -1.95 -9.30
C MET A 208 16.91 -1.31 -10.56
N SER A 209 17.67 -1.02 -11.62
CA SER A 209 17.04 -0.49 -12.85
C SER A 209 16.11 -1.52 -13.52
N LEU A 210 15.21 -1.09 -14.39
CA LEU A 210 14.34 -2.02 -15.13
C LEU A 210 15.16 -2.96 -16.03
N GLU A 211 16.25 -2.46 -16.61
CA GLU A 211 17.20 -3.23 -17.41
C GLU A 211 17.91 -4.30 -16.57
N ALA A 212 18.33 -3.96 -15.34
CA ALA A 212 18.94 -4.91 -14.43
C ALA A 212 17.96 -6.02 -14.01
N LEU A 213 16.71 -5.66 -13.72
CA LEU A 213 15.66 -6.64 -13.44
C LEU A 213 15.41 -7.55 -14.64
N HIS A 214 15.30 -6.98 -15.84
CA HIS A 214 15.14 -7.75 -17.06
C HIS A 214 16.30 -8.72 -17.28
N ALA A 215 17.55 -8.27 -17.13
CA ALA A 215 18.73 -9.12 -17.26
C ALA A 215 18.73 -10.30 -16.26
N ARG A 216 18.27 -10.09 -15.02
CA ARG A 216 18.14 -11.17 -14.03
C ARG A 216 17.08 -12.19 -14.38
N VAL A 217 15.90 -11.72 -14.82
CA VAL A 217 14.84 -12.61 -15.31
C VAL A 217 15.34 -13.41 -16.53
N ASP A 218 16.02 -12.75 -17.47
CA ASP A 218 16.54 -13.40 -18.67
C ASP A 218 17.67 -14.40 -18.37
N ALA A 219 18.52 -14.13 -17.38
CA ALA A 219 19.59 -15.05 -16.98
C ALA A 219 19.07 -16.35 -16.34
N ALA A 220 17.83 -16.37 -15.84
CA ALA A 220 17.27 -17.57 -15.23
C ALA A 220 17.01 -18.70 -16.24
N PRO A 221 17.02 -19.98 -15.82
CA PRO A 221 16.77 -21.10 -16.72
C PRO A 221 15.41 -21.01 -17.41
N SER A 222 15.33 -21.44 -18.67
CA SER A 222 14.06 -21.53 -19.39
C SER A 222 13.05 -22.40 -18.65
N GLY A 223 11.82 -21.92 -18.53
CA GLY A 223 10.76 -22.59 -17.79
C GLY A 223 10.84 -22.43 -16.26
N ALA A 224 11.76 -21.61 -15.73
CA ALA A 224 11.77 -21.24 -14.32
C ALA A 224 10.46 -20.57 -13.91
N ARG A 225 9.99 -20.88 -12.70
CA ARG A 225 8.71 -20.43 -12.17
C ARG A 225 8.83 -20.08 -10.70
N VAL A 226 8.08 -19.07 -10.28
CA VAL A 226 7.91 -18.73 -8.86
C VAL A 226 6.46 -18.98 -8.45
N THR A 227 6.25 -19.39 -7.20
CA THR A 227 4.91 -19.57 -6.65
C THR A 227 4.41 -18.26 -6.07
N MET A 228 3.29 -17.79 -6.61
CA MET A 228 2.50 -16.68 -6.08
C MET A 228 1.36 -17.25 -5.25
N ARG A 229 1.22 -16.80 -4.01
CA ARG A 229 0.03 -17.10 -3.20
C ARG A 229 -0.88 -15.89 -3.19
N ASP A 230 -2.16 -16.10 -3.47
CA ASP A 230 -3.16 -15.09 -3.15
C ASP A 230 -3.50 -15.12 -1.65
N GLY A 231 -4.20 -14.09 -1.16
CA GLY A 231 -4.64 -14.02 0.23
C GLY A 231 -5.54 -15.19 0.66
N SER A 232 -6.18 -15.89 -0.29
CA SER A 232 -7.04 -17.05 -0.04
C SER A 232 -6.26 -18.37 0.13
N GLY A 233 -4.95 -18.33 -0.11
CA GLY A 233 -4.06 -19.49 -0.06
C GLY A 233 -3.97 -20.28 -1.37
N ARG A 234 -4.64 -19.85 -2.43
CA ARG A 234 -4.47 -20.44 -3.77
C ARG A 234 -3.09 -20.08 -4.30
N SER A 235 -2.42 -21.10 -4.83
CA SER A 235 -1.06 -20.97 -5.36
C SER A 235 -1.10 -21.06 -6.88
N THR A 236 -0.52 -20.06 -7.54
CA THR A 236 -0.39 -19.96 -9.00
C THR A 236 1.05 -19.70 -9.33
N SER A 237 1.54 -20.23 -10.45
CA SER A 237 2.93 -20.05 -10.85
C SER A 237 3.07 -18.90 -11.85
N LEU A 238 4.00 -17.99 -11.61
CA LEU A 238 4.44 -17.00 -12.60
C LEU A 238 5.73 -17.49 -13.27
N SER A 239 5.70 -17.67 -14.59
CA SER A 239 6.85 -18.14 -15.36
C SER A 239 7.79 -17.02 -15.76
N ARG A 240 9.07 -17.34 -15.93
CA ARG A 240 10.09 -16.45 -16.51
C ARG A 240 9.61 -15.87 -17.85
N GLU A 241 9.09 -16.72 -18.73
CA GLU A 241 8.66 -16.33 -20.08
C GLU A 241 7.48 -15.36 -20.06
N THR A 242 6.53 -15.54 -19.12
CA THR A 242 5.44 -14.59 -18.90
C THR A 242 5.98 -13.22 -18.49
N VAL A 243 6.97 -13.17 -17.58
CA VAL A 243 7.57 -11.90 -17.13
C VAL A 243 8.33 -11.22 -18.27
N ILE A 244 9.11 -11.95 -19.07
CA ILE A 244 9.81 -11.39 -20.24
C ILE A 244 8.80 -10.83 -21.26
N LYS A 245 7.71 -11.56 -21.53
CA LYS A 245 6.64 -11.08 -22.42
C LYS A 245 5.99 -9.81 -21.88
N ALA A 246 5.74 -9.74 -20.57
CA ALA A 246 5.23 -8.54 -19.92
C ALA A 246 6.21 -7.36 -20.01
N LEU A 247 7.51 -7.59 -19.79
CA LEU A 247 8.58 -6.59 -19.92
C LEU A 247 8.69 -6.02 -21.35
N ALA A 248 8.39 -6.83 -22.36
CA ALA A 248 8.35 -6.40 -23.76
C ALA A 248 7.04 -5.71 -24.16
N THR A 249 6.03 -5.72 -23.30
CA THR A 249 4.70 -5.15 -23.58
C THR A 249 4.71 -3.64 -23.32
N PRO A 250 4.08 -2.81 -24.18
CA PRO A 250 3.98 -1.38 -23.94
C PRO A 250 3.35 -1.09 -22.56
N PRO A 251 3.94 -0.19 -21.74
CA PRO A 251 3.42 0.10 -20.40
C PRO A 251 1.96 0.54 -20.39
N THR A 252 1.51 1.24 -21.44
CA THR A 252 0.11 1.66 -21.60
C THR A 252 -0.85 0.48 -21.74
N ALA A 253 -0.49 -0.53 -22.54
CA ALA A 253 -1.32 -1.73 -22.73
C ALA A 253 -1.40 -2.56 -21.44
N LEU A 254 -0.30 -2.62 -20.68
CA LEU A 254 -0.28 -3.30 -19.38
C LEU A 254 -1.17 -2.57 -18.36
N LEU A 255 -1.09 -1.24 -18.32
CA LEU A 255 -1.92 -0.43 -17.44
C LEU A 255 -3.41 -0.51 -17.80
N GLU A 256 -3.75 -0.46 -19.08
CA GLU A 256 -5.12 -0.66 -19.57
C GLU A 256 -5.67 -2.04 -19.18
N ALA A 257 -4.85 -3.09 -19.24
CA ALA A 257 -5.25 -4.43 -18.79
C ALA A 257 -5.46 -4.50 -17.27
N LEU A 258 -4.65 -3.82 -16.46
CA LEU A 258 -4.85 -3.70 -15.01
C LEU A 258 -6.15 -2.95 -14.70
N GLU A 259 -6.42 -1.83 -15.38
CA GLU A 259 -7.65 -1.06 -15.22
C GLU A 259 -8.88 -1.89 -15.59
N ALA A 260 -8.87 -2.55 -16.75
CA ALA A 260 -9.96 -3.43 -17.19
C ALA A 260 -10.21 -4.59 -16.20
N SER A 261 -9.14 -5.13 -15.60
CA SER A 261 -9.25 -6.19 -14.58
C SER A 261 -9.87 -5.67 -13.27
N ALA A 262 -9.57 -4.44 -12.87
CA ALA A 262 -10.15 -3.81 -11.68
C ALA A 262 -11.62 -3.38 -11.86
N GLU A 263 -12.03 -3.09 -13.10
CA GLU A 263 -13.39 -2.67 -13.46
C GLU A 263 -14.44 -3.78 -13.38
N ALA A 264 -14.03 -5.06 -13.47
CA ALA A 264 -14.95 -6.20 -13.51
C ALA A 264 -15.09 -6.86 -12.11
N PRO A 265 -15.96 -6.35 -11.20
CA PRO A 265 -16.16 -6.99 -9.91
C PRO A 265 -16.72 -8.40 -10.06
N ASP A 266 -16.31 -9.29 -9.18
CA ASP A 266 -16.87 -10.63 -9.14
C ASP A 266 -18.36 -10.63 -8.76
N ASN A 267 -19.02 -11.77 -8.98
CA ASN A 267 -20.46 -11.90 -8.76
C ASN A 267 -20.85 -11.71 -7.27
N ALA A 268 -19.97 -12.06 -6.34
CA ALA A 268 -20.26 -11.98 -4.91
C ALA A 268 -20.23 -10.52 -4.43
N TRP A 269 -19.29 -9.72 -4.94
CA TRP A 269 -19.22 -8.29 -4.71
C TRP A 269 -20.44 -7.57 -5.32
N ARG A 270 -20.76 -7.84 -6.58
CA ARG A 270 -21.94 -7.25 -7.26
C ARG A 270 -23.26 -7.54 -6.53
N ALA A 271 -23.41 -8.74 -5.99
CA ALA A 271 -24.62 -9.12 -5.24
C ALA A 271 -24.77 -8.37 -3.90
N ALA A 272 -23.67 -7.92 -3.30
CA ALA A 272 -23.68 -7.24 -2.00
C ALA A 272 -23.87 -5.71 -2.13
N GLU A 273 -23.56 -5.14 -3.29
CA GLU A 273 -23.55 -3.69 -3.54
C GLU A 273 -24.90 -2.98 -3.23
N PRO A 274 -26.08 -3.48 -3.66
CA PRO A 274 -27.33 -2.79 -3.38
C PRO A 274 -27.60 -2.62 -1.88
N ARG A 275 -27.27 -3.64 -1.08
CA ARG A 275 -27.45 -3.60 0.37
C ARG A 275 -26.40 -2.73 1.05
N ALA A 276 -25.16 -2.74 0.58
CA ALA A 276 -24.12 -1.85 1.10
C ALA A 276 -24.50 -0.37 0.88
N ARG A 277 -24.99 -0.03 -0.32
CA ARG A 277 -25.44 1.31 -0.66
C ARG A 277 -26.58 1.79 0.24
N GLU A 278 -27.60 0.94 0.44
CA GLU A 278 -28.72 1.24 1.34
C GLU A 278 -28.25 1.55 2.77
N ILE A 279 -27.33 0.73 3.31
CA ILE A 279 -26.80 0.94 4.67
C ILE A 279 -25.99 2.24 4.73
N TYR A 280 -25.18 2.53 3.72
CA TYR A 280 -24.38 3.75 3.65
C TYR A 280 -25.26 5.01 3.63
N GLU A 281 -26.23 5.08 2.72
CA GLU A 281 -27.13 6.23 2.59
C GLU A 281 -27.93 6.49 3.88
N ARG A 282 -28.44 5.44 4.53
CA ARG A 282 -29.10 5.55 5.84
C ARG A 282 -28.14 6.03 6.92
N THR A 283 -26.89 5.56 6.90
CA THR A 283 -25.89 5.95 7.90
C THR A 283 -25.55 7.43 7.77
N LEU A 284 -25.43 7.95 6.54
CA LEU A 284 -25.26 9.39 6.30
C LEU A 284 -26.46 10.20 6.82
N GLN A 285 -27.68 9.82 6.45
CA GLN A 285 -28.91 10.50 6.92
C GLN A 285 -29.05 10.48 8.44
N SER A 286 -28.65 9.38 9.08
CA SER A 286 -28.65 9.24 10.54
C SER A 286 -27.67 10.21 11.19
N ARG A 287 -26.47 10.35 10.62
CA ARG A 287 -25.43 11.26 11.12
C ARG A 287 -25.81 12.73 10.94
N GLU A 288 -26.49 13.06 9.84
CA GLU A 288 -26.96 14.42 9.56
C GLU A 288 -28.16 14.83 10.41
N SER A 289 -29.12 13.94 10.62
CA SER A 289 -30.34 14.22 11.39
C SER A 289 -30.15 14.07 12.90
N GLY A 290 -29.22 13.21 13.34
CA GLY A 290 -29.08 12.82 14.75
C GLY A 290 -30.24 11.96 15.29
N GLU A 291 -31.19 11.55 14.44
CA GLU A 291 -32.45 10.93 14.85
C GLU A 291 -32.39 9.39 14.92
N GLN A 292 -31.43 8.75 14.24
CA GLN A 292 -31.35 7.29 14.14
C GLN A 292 -30.22 6.69 14.97
N VAL A 293 -30.52 5.61 15.70
CA VAL A 293 -29.53 4.86 16.49
C VAL A 293 -28.62 4.06 15.55
N LEU A 294 -27.33 4.38 15.55
CA LEU A 294 -26.32 3.59 14.87
C LEU A 294 -26.06 2.29 15.65
N SER A 295 -25.93 1.19 14.92
CA SER A 295 -25.53 -0.10 15.47
C SER A 295 -24.02 -0.27 15.29
N ARG A 296 -23.33 -0.65 16.37
CA ARG A 296 -21.92 -1.03 16.31
C ARG A 296 -21.79 -2.42 15.69
N VAL A 297 -21.14 -2.50 14.54
CA VAL A 297 -20.89 -3.73 13.78
C VAL A 297 -19.42 -4.09 13.91
N GLU A 298 -19.12 -5.22 14.55
CA GLU A 298 -17.75 -5.74 14.63
C GLU A 298 -17.38 -6.54 13.38
N LEU A 299 -16.15 -6.34 12.89
CA LEU A 299 -15.60 -7.17 11.82
C LEU A 299 -15.24 -8.55 12.35
N THR A 300 -15.97 -9.56 11.87
CA THR A 300 -15.74 -10.98 12.18
C THR A 300 -14.85 -11.64 11.13
N GLY A 301 -14.42 -12.89 11.39
CA GLY A 301 -13.68 -13.70 10.41
C GLY A 301 -14.40 -13.82 9.05
N ASP A 302 -15.72 -13.89 9.03
CA ASP A 302 -16.49 -13.97 7.77
C ASP A 302 -16.36 -12.70 6.92
N HIS A 303 -16.22 -11.53 7.56
CA HIS A 303 -15.94 -10.29 6.85
C HIS A 303 -14.53 -10.33 6.24
N VAL A 304 -13.56 -10.81 7.02
CA VAL A 304 -12.17 -10.96 6.57
C VAL A 304 -12.08 -11.91 5.38
N TYR A 305 -12.69 -13.10 5.46
CA TYR A 305 -12.69 -14.05 4.34
C TYR A 305 -13.34 -13.47 3.09
N PHE A 306 -14.47 -12.76 3.24
CA PHE A 306 -15.09 -12.09 2.11
C PHE A 306 -14.16 -11.04 1.48
N LEU A 307 -13.46 -10.24 2.29
CA LEU A 307 -12.51 -9.23 1.80
C LEU A 307 -11.30 -9.86 1.11
N VAL A 308 -10.73 -10.92 1.67
CA VAL A 308 -9.61 -11.67 1.09
C VAL A 308 -9.95 -12.13 -0.33
N ASP A 309 -11.16 -12.67 -0.52
CA ASP A 309 -11.57 -13.27 -1.79
C ASP A 309 -12.15 -12.27 -2.79
N HIS A 310 -12.84 -11.23 -2.30
CA HIS A 310 -13.75 -10.42 -3.12
C HIS A 310 -13.49 -8.91 -3.08
N ALA A 311 -12.61 -8.39 -2.20
CA ALA A 311 -12.31 -6.96 -2.15
C ALA A 311 -11.89 -6.42 -3.52
N ARG A 312 -12.50 -5.33 -3.98
CA ARG A 312 -12.15 -4.73 -5.27
C ARG A 312 -10.73 -4.18 -5.28
N PHE A 313 -10.19 -4.09 -6.48
CA PHE A 313 -8.95 -3.39 -6.77
C PHE A 313 -9.25 -1.96 -7.21
N ASN A 314 -8.35 -1.04 -6.87
CA ASN A 314 -8.31 0.33 -7.33
C ASN A 314 -7.02 0.52 -8.13
N VAL A 315 -7.16 1.04 -9.35
CA VAL A 315 -6.03 1.42 -10.21
C VAL A 315 -6.19 2.91 -10.51
N ARG A 316 -5.30 3.72 -9.94
CA ARG A 316 -5.41 5.18 -10.01
C ARG A 316 -4.20 5.76 -10.73
N ARG A 317 -4.43 6.36 -11.90
CA ARG A 317 -3.44 7.23 -12.56
C ARG A 317 -3.38 8.57 -11.83
N LEU A 318 -2.18 9.08 -11.60
CA LEU A 318 -1.95 10.35 -10.93
C LEU A 318 -1.69 11.46 -11.95
N PRO A 319 -2.08 12.73 -11.67
CA PRO A 319 -1.74 13.86 -12.52
C PRO A 319 -0.24 14.06 -12.73
N SER A 320 0.59 13.58 -11.80
CA SER A 320 2.05 13.58 -11.90
C SER A 320 2.62 12.60 -12.94
N GLY A 321 1.79 11.71 -13.49
CA GLY A 321 2.23 10.60 -14.35
C GLY A 321 2.49 9.30 -13.60
N GLY A 322 2.37 9.30 -12.27
CA GLY A 322 2.46 8.11 -11.44
C GLY A 322 1.20 7.23 -11.49
N VAL A 323 1.26 6.08 -10.82
CA VAL A 323 0.16 5.13 -10.69
C VAL A 323 0.16 4.50 -9.30
N VAL A 324 -1.03 4.31 -8.74
CA VAL A 324 -1.27 3.56 -7.50
C VAL A 324 -2.13 2.34 -7.83
N LEU A 325 -1.72 1.18 -7.34
CA LEU A 325 -2.53 -0.04 -7.30
C LEU A 325 -2.87 -0.32 -5.85
N ALA A 326 -4.14 -0.52 -5.50
CA ALA A 326 -4.53 -0.77 -4.12
C ALA A 326 -5.74 -1.71 -4.01
N THR A 327 -5.84 -2.40 -2.88
CA THR A 327 -7.03 -3.15 -2.45
C THR A 327 -7.08 -3.15 -0.91
N HIS A 328 -7.99 -3.93 -0.32
CA HIS A 328 -8.05 -4.09 1.13
C HIS A 328 -6.73 -4.65 1.69
N PRO A 329 -6.29 -4.25 2.89
CA PRO A 329 -5.10 -4.82 3.55
C PRO A 329 -5.06 -6.34 3.71
N TYR A 330 -6.21 -7.00 3.62
CA TYR A 330 -6.32 -8.46 3.71
C TYR A 330 -6.14 -9.17 2.37
N ARG A 331 -6.16 -8.42 1.25
CA ARG A 331 -6.05 -8.97 -0.10
C ARG A 331 -4.71 -8.57 -0.71
N THR A 332 -4.12 -9.49 -1.47
CA THR A 332 -2.88 -9.26 -2.25
C THR A 332 -3.21 -8.69 -3.63
N LEU A 333 -2.28 -7.98 -4.27
CA LEU A 333 -2.42 -7.51 -5.66
C LEU A 333 -2.28 -8.63 -6.71
N TRP A 334 -1.86 -9.84 -6.34
CA TRP A 334 -1.62 -10.91 -7.30
C TRP A 334 -2.82 -11.25 -8.20
N PRO A 335 -4.08 -11.38 -7.71
CA PRO A 335 -5.21 -11.65 -8.59
C PRO A 335 -5.41 -10.58 -9.66
N LEU A 336 -5.21 -9.28 -9.33
CA LEU A 336 -5.26 -8.19 -10.31
C LEU A 336 -4.24 -8.38 -11.43
N TRP A 337 -3.01 -8.71 -11.06
CA TRP A 337 -1.93 -8.96 -12.02
C TRP A 337 -2.19 -10.22 -12.87
N ALA A 338 -2.64 -11.30 -12.25
CA ALA A 338 -2.97 -12.53 -12.95
C ALA A 338 -4.07 -12.32 -13.99
N ASP A 339 -5.15 -11.62 -13.62
CA ASP A 339 -6.25 -11.30 -14.53
C ASP A 339 -5.78 -10.41 -15.69
N ALA A 340 -4.95 -9.38 -15.42
CA ALA A 340 -4.39 -8.53 -16.46
C ALA A 340 -3.48 -9.31 -17.44
N LEU A 341 -2.66 -10.23 -16.92
CA LEU A 341 -1.81 -11.10 -17.75
C LEU A 341 -2.64 -12.09 -18.58
N CYS A 342 -3.75 -12.59 -18.06
CA CYS A 342 -4.72 -13.41 -18.80
C CYS A 342 -5.40 -12.61 -19.91
N LEU A 343 -5.85 -11.37 -19.65
CA LEU A 343 -6.44 -10.49 -20.66
C LEU A 343 -5.47 -10.21 -21.82
N LEU A 344 -4.18 -10.11 -21.54
CA LEU A 344 -3.13 -9.93 -22.54
C LEU A 344 -2.68 -11.26 -23.21
N GLY A 345 -3.32 -12.39 -22.90
CA GLY A 345 -2.97 -13.70 -23.45
C GLY A 345 -1.56 -14.16 -23.07
N MET A 346 -1.08 -13.80 -21.87
CA MET A 346 0.22 -14.23 -21.34
C MET A 346 0.10 -15.36 -20.31
N MET A 347 -1.09 -15.52 -19.73
CA MET A 347 -1.46 -16.58 -18.79
C MET A 347 -2.81 -17.17 -19.19
N SER A 348 -3.10 -18.38 -18.69
CA SER A 348 -4.30 -19.17 -18.99
C SER A 348 -4.95 -19.69 -17.72
#